data_AF-A0A210Q1G6-F1
#
_entry.id   AF-A0A210Q1G6-F1
#
_cell.length_a   1.000
_cell.length_b   1.000
_cell.length_c   1.000
_cell.angle_alpha   90.00
_cell.angle_beta   90.00
_cell.angle_gamma   90.00
#
_symmetry.space_group_name_H-M   'P 1'
#
loop_
_entity.id
_entity.type
_entity.pdbx_description
1 polymer ?
#
loop_
_entity_poly.entity_id
_entity_poly.type
_entity_poly.pdbx_seq_one_letter_code
_entity_poly.pdbx_strand_id
1 'polypeptide(L)'
;MSVHPLSESTRYQRWMGDLPVPLTQVPLSCLAIPGSHDSGAYGLDKSAGVSVDASKSVKLLGSLCCGAGLSVVSRWSVTQDLTLGQQLQAGIRYFDLRVCIKPGTADAHFLHGLYGSNILTALSEVNEFLSKNIKEFLILDFNHFYNMDAICHKQLLTGLKHLFGASLIPVDVSMSPWQMTLENIWKTQMRVLIFYNDESSANMKEFWPNFSIPSPWPNTDDPRVLVEFLEKNYTGKNRNNNGDFYVWQGVLTPGAKVIMANLWGSLRDSLVPRASRAFLEWVAGKEPSPQGINICLGDFVHLHDFIPSVLRLNDNIQP
;
A
#
# COMPACT_ATOMS: atom_id res chain seq x y z
N MET A 1 3.09 31.04 26.09
CA MET A 1 2.54 30.36 24.90
C MET A 1 2.77 28.88 25.09
N SER A 2 1.74 28.15 25.50
CA SER A 2 1.78 26.71 25.72
C SER A 2 1.84 26.02 24.36
N VAL A 3 2.97 25.39 24.07
CA VAL A 3 3.10 24.47 22.95
C VAL A 3 2.27 23.25 23.31
N HIS A 4 1.08 23.12 22.72
CA HIS A 4 0.33 21.87 22.78
C HIS A 4 1.14 20.80 22.06
N PRO A 5 1.42 19.63 22.68
CA PRO A 5 2.02 18.52 21.95
C PRO A 5 1.07 18.13 20.81
N LEU A 6 1.61 18.04 19.60
CA LEU A 6 0.92 17.46 18.44
C LEU A 6 0.34 16.10 18.88
N SER A 7 -0.92 15.81 18.54
CA SER A 7 -1.49 14.48 18.79
C SER A 7 -0.55 13.43 18.19
N GLU A 8 -0.36 12.28 18.88
CA GLU A 8 0.53 11.22 18.38
C GLU A 8 0.25 10.81 16.93
N SER A 9 -1.00 11.01 16.46
CA SER A 9 -1.47 10.76 15.10
C SER A 9 -0.84 11.61 13.99
N THR A 10 -0.19 12.75 14.29
CA THR A 10 0.44 13.61 13.26
C THR A 10 1.96 13.65 13.36
N ARG A 11 2.57 12.88 14.27
CA ARG A 11 4.02 12.89 14.50
C ARG A 11 4.82 12.61 13.22
N TYR A 12 4.33 11.68 12.40
CA TYR A 12 5.00 11.23 11.18
C TYR A 12 4.40 11.86 9.92
N GLN A 13 3.59 12.90 10.05
CA GLN A 13 2.92 13.53 8.92
C GLN A 13 3.91 14.07 7.87
N ARG A 14 5.12 14.46 8.27
CA ARG A 14 6.13 15.07 7.38
C ARG A 14 7.50 14.40 7.47
N TRP A 15 7.50 13.10 7.77
CA TRP A 15 8.74 12.40 8.12
C TRP A 15 9.79 12.45 7.02
N MET A 16 9.42 12.45 5.73
CA MET A 16 10.39 12.57 4.63
C MET A 16 11.02 13.96 4.60
N GLY A 17 10.22 15.01 4.81
CA GLY A 17 10.71 16.38 4.92
C GLY A 17 11.57 16.67 6.16
N ASP A 18 11.43 15.85 7.19
CA ASP A 18 12.15 15.94 8.47
C ASP A 18 13.41 15.05 8.53
N LEU A 19 13.70 14.26 7.47
CA LEU A 19 14.91 13.45 7.40
C LEU A 19 16.20 14.32 7.42
N PRO A 20 17.29 13.83 8.04
CA PRO A 20 18.61 14.43 7.91
C PRO A 20 19.04 14.53 6.45
N VAL A 21 19.71 15.63 6.09
CA VAL A 21 20.16 15.90 4.71
C VAL A 21 20.85 14.71 4.03
N PRO A 22 21.78 13.97 4.67
CA PRO A 22 22.40 12.81 4.02
C PRO A 22 21.38 11.74 3.59
N LEU A 23 20.32 11.51 4.36
CA LEU A 23 19.26 10.56 4.02
C LEU A 23 18.30 11.09 2.95
N THR A 24 18.25 12.40 2.70
CA THR A 24 17.48 12.97 1.57
C THR A 24 18.18 12.76 0.23
N GLN A 25 19.46 12.39 0.25
CA GLN A 25 20.33 12.20 -0.91
C GLN A 25 20.48 10.74 -1.33
N VAL A 26 20.10 9.78 -0.48
CA VAL A 26 20.08 8.37 -0.89
C VAL A 26 18.93 8.10 -1.87
N PRO A 27 19.06 7.10 -2.75
CA PRO A 27 17.96 6.67 -3.60
C PRO A 27 16.73 6.28 -2.77
N LEU A 28 15.52 6.57 -3.25
CA LEU A 28 14.28 6.20 -2.56
C LEU A 28 14.16 4.69 -2.33
N SER A 29 14.74 3.87 -3.22
CA SER A 29 14.84 2.41 -3.07
C SER A 29 15.73 1.97 -1.89
N CYS A 30 16.46 2.90 -1.28
CA CYS A 30 17.30 2.71 -0.09
C CYS A 30 16.65 3.24 1.20
N LEU A 31 15.45 3.83 1.14
CA LEU A 31 14.71 4.23 2.34
C LEU A 31 13.77 3.11 2.78
N ALA A 32 13.57 2.96 4.09
CA ALA A 32 12.46 2.21 4.65
C ALA A 32 11.18 3.04 4.57
N ILE A 33 10.21 2.57 3.79
CA ILE A 33 8.96 3.28 3.50
C ILE A 33 7.78 2.48 4.07
N PRO A 34 7.02 3.03 5.04
CA PRO A 34 5.80 2.39 5.53
C PRO A 34 4.71 2.38 4.44
N GLY A 35 4.12 1.20 4.21
CA GLY A 35 3.06 0.96 3.25
C GLY A 35 1.88 0.21 3.87
N SER A 36 0.69 0.39 3.29
CA SER A 36 -0.54 -0.32 3.68
C SER A 36 -1.01 -1.29 2.61
N HIS A 37 -1.34 -2.51 3.01
CA HIS A 37 -1.92 -3.55 2.16
C HIS A 37 -3.40 -3.27 1.90
N ASP A 38 -3.84 -3.47 0.65
CA ASP A 38 -5.21 -3.20 0.17
C ASP A 38 -5.75 -1.87 0.75
N SER A 39 -5.00 -0.79 0.55
CA SER A 39 -5.09 0.46 1.30
C SER A 39 -6.47 1.11 1.31
N GLY A 40 -7.27 0.84 0.26
CA GLY A 40 -8.64 1.33 0.10
C GLY A 40 -9.72 0.52 0.80
N ALA A 41 -9.40 -0.62 1.42
CA ALA A 41 -10.35 -1.52 2.06
C ALA A 41 -10.69 -1.13 3.52
N TYR A 42 -10.95 0.16 3.77
CA TYR A 42 -11.42 0.70 5.05
C TYR A 42 -12.92 1.05 5.10
N GLY A 43 -13.55 1.20 3.95
CA GLY A 43 -14.95 1.61 3.81
C GLY A 43 -15.75 0.67 2.92
N LEU A 44 -15.75 -0.63 3.25
CA LEU A 44 -16.38 -1.65 2.42
C LEU A 44 -17.91 -1.68 2.55
N ASP A 45 -18.60 -1.55 1.42
CA ASP A 45 -20.04 -1.53 1.28
C ASP A 45 -20.64 -2.94 1.33
N LYS A 46 -21.16 -3.32 2.50
CA LYS A 46 -21.86 -4.59 2.71
C LYS A 46 -23.13 -4.72 1.87
N SER A 47 -23.78 -3.61 1.52
CA SER A 47 -25.05 -3.62 0.78
C SER A 47 -24.87 -4.01 -0.69
N ALA A 48 -23.68 -3.78 -1.24
CA ALA A 48 -23.30 -4.18 -2.59
C ALA A 48 -22.97 -5.68 -2.74
N GLY A 49 -22.93 -6.42 -1.63
CA GLY A 49 -22.63 -7.86 -1.63
C GLY A 49 -21.14 -8.19 -1.84
N VAL A 50 -20.87 -9.48 -1.99
CA VAL A 50 -19.52 -10.04 -2.18
C VAL A 50 -18.97 -9.64 -3.56
N SER A 51 -17.76 -9.08 -3.60
CA SER A 51 -17.13 -8.62 -4.85
C SER A 51 -16.53 -9.75 -5.68
N VAL A 52 -16.10 -9.38 -6.89
CA VAL A 52 -15.67 -10.31 -7.94
C VAL A 52 -14.39 -11.07 -7.59
N ASP A 53 -13.49 -10.47 -6.82
CA ASP A 53 -12.20 -11.02 -6.36
C ASP A 53 -12.32 -12.07 -5.25
N ALA A 54 -13.49 -12.17 -4.60
CA ALA A 54 -13.71 -13.17 -3.56
C ALA A 54 -13.65 -14.60 -4.09
N SER A 55 -13.04 -15.49 -3.31
CA SER A 55 -12.99 -16.93 -3.60
C SER A 55 -14.39 -17.57 -3.57
N LYS A 56 -14.55 -18.74 -4.20
CA LYS A 56 -15.84 -19.46 -4.24
C LYS A 56 -16.40 -19.77 -2.85
N SER A 57 -15.54 -20.14 -1.91
CA SER A 57 -15.92 -20.41 -0.52
C SER A 57 -16.36 -19.15 0.20
N VAL A 58 -15.71 -18.00 -0.04
CA VAL A 58 -16.13 -16.71 0.50
C VAL A 58 -17.47 -16.27 -0.10
N LYS A 59 -17.68 -16.48 -1.41
CA LYS A 59 -18.97 -16.23 -2.07
C LYS A 59 -20.10 -17.08 -1.47
N LEU A 60 -19.83 -18.36 -1.21
CA LEU A 60 -20.78 -19.26 -0.53
C LEU A 60 -21.05 -18.84 0.91
N LEU A 61 -20.01 -18.41 1.65
CA LEU A 61 -20.16 -17.88 3.00
C LEU A 61 -21.01 -16.61 3.01
N GLY A 62 -20.82 -15.74 2.03
CA GLY A 62 -21.59 -14.50 1.86
C GLY A 62 -23.06 -14.73 1.53
N SER A 63 -23.42 -15.89 0.94
CA SER A 63 -24.82 -16.22 0.62
C SER A 63 -25.62 -16.82 1.78
N LEU A 64 -25.03 -16.94 2.98
CA LEU A 64 -25.75 -17.38 4.17
C LEU A 64 -26.87 -16.38 4.55
N CYS A 65 -27.99 -16.92 5.04
CA CYS A 65 -29.22 -16.17 5.30
C CYS A 65 -29.03 -14.97 6.26
N CYS A 66 -29.93 -13.99 6.12
CA CYS A 66 -30.09 -12.85 7.03
C CYS A 66 -28.87 -11.91 7.17
N GLY A 67 -27.96 -11.87 6.19
CA GLY A 67 -26.83 -10.93 6.18
C GLY A 67 -25.69 -11.26 7.16
N ALA A 68 -25.82 -12.36 7.92
CA ALA A 68 -24.79 -12.83 8.82
C ALA A 68 -23.50 -13.21 8.06
N GLY A 69 -23.65 -13.88 6.91
CA GLY A 69 -22.53 -14.23 6.02
C GLY A 69 -21.75 -13.02 5.54
N LEU A 70 -22.43 -12.00 5.00
CA LEU A 70 -21.82 -10.74 4.57
C LEU A 70 -21.10 -10.01 5.70
N SER A 71 -21.64 -10.08 6.92
CA SER A 71 -20.99 -9.50 8.09
C SER A 71 -19.68 -10.22 8.44
N VAL A 72 -19.63 -11.55 8.30
CA VAL A 72 -18.38 -12.31 8.43
C VAL A 72 -17.41 -11.90 7.33
N VAL A 73 -17.81 -11.97 6.06
CA VAL A 73 -16.95 -11.60 4.92
C VAL A 73 -16.34 -10.20 5.14
N SER A 74 -17.17 -9.22 5.49
CA SER A 74 -16.71 -7.86 5.78
C SER A 74 -15.63 -7.79 6.85
N ARG A 75 -15.79 -8.48 7.99
CA ARG A 75 -14.78 -8.47 9.08
C ARG A 75 -13.44 -9.07 8.66
N TRP A 76 -13.44 -9.95 7.68
CA TRP A 76 -12.23 -10.61 7.15
C TRP A 76 -11.67 -9.92 5.89
N SER A 77 -12.45 -9.03 5.28
CA SER A 77 -12.11 -8.26 4.09
C SER A 77 -11.51 -6.88 4.40
N VAL A 78 -11.83 -6.29 5.55
CA VAL A 78 -11.27 -4.98 5.94
C VAL A 78 -9.80 -5.15 6.34
N THR A 79 -8.91 -4.40 5.70
CA THR A 79 -7.45 -4.44 5.95
C THR A 79 -6.93 -3.16 6.62
N GLN A 80 -7.69 -2.07 6.54
CA GLN A 80 -7.37 -0.79 7.19
C GLN A 80 -8.65 -0.24 7.82
N ASP A 81 -8.54 0.58 8.86
CA ASP A 81 -9.65 1.32 9.47
C ASP A 81 -9.43 2.86 9.45
N LEU A 82 -8.33 3.29 8.83
CA LEU A 82 -8.03 4.68 8.50
C LEU A 82 -8.33 4.95 7.02
N THR A 83 -8.85 6.14 6.69
CA THR A 83 -8.94 6.60 5.28
C THR A 83 -7.55 6.81 4.69
N LEU A 84 -7.43 6.92 3.36
CA LEU A 84 -6.14 7.23 2.73
C LEU A 84 -5.51 8.51 3.30
N GLY A 85 -6.30 9.58 3.48
CA GLY A 85 -5.79 10.81 4.09
C GLY A 85 -5.27 10.60 5.52
N GLN A 86 -5.95 9.79 6.33
CA GLN A 86 -5.52 9.47 7.69
C GLN A 86 -4.27 8.58 7.71
N GLN A 87 -4.15 7.62 6.79
CA GLN A 87 -2.95 6.80 6.62
C GLN A 87 -1.73 7.66 6.27
N LEU A 88 -1.90 8.67 5.40
CA LEU A 88 -0.84 9.64 5.08
C LEU A 88 -0.44 10.48 6.30
N GLN A 89 -1.41 10.94 7.10
CA GLN A 89 -1.12 11.67 8.33
C GLN A 89 -0.33 10.82 9.34
N ALA A 90 -0.65 9.52 9.41
CA ALA A 90 0.02 8.56 10.28
C ALA A 90 1.45 8.22 9.83
N GLY A 91 1.81 8.46 8.56
CA GLY A 91 3.18 8.28 8.03
C GLY A 91 3.31 7.34 6.83
N ILE A 92 2.21 6.77 6.32
CA ILE A 92 2.23 5.89 5.15
C ILE A 92 2.62 6.66 3.89
N ARG A 93 3.47 6.08 3.04
CA ARG A 93 3.91 6.65 1.75
C ARG A 93 3.92 5.65 0.59
N TYR A 94 3.35 4.47 0.81
CA TYR A 94 3.06 3.49 -0.23
C TYR A 94 1.64 2.94 -0.06
N PHE A 95 0.85 2.96 -1.12
CA PHE A 95 -0.48 2.37 -1.16
C PHE A 95 -0.56 1.23 -2.17
N ASP A 96 -0.82 0.02 -1.69
CA ASP A 96 -1.26 -1.11 -2.52
C ASP A 96 -2.76 -1.00 -2.81
N LEU A 97 -3.13 -0.96 -4.09
CA LEU A 97 -4.48 -0.64 -4.54
C LEU A 97 -5.05 -1.74 -5.45
N ARG A 98 -6.22 -2.26 -5.06
CA ARG A 98 -7.06 -3.10 -5.92
C ARG A 98 -8.23 -2.31 -6.45
N VAL A 99 -8.52 -2.49 -7.72
CA VAL A 99 -9.47 -1.66 -8.46
C VAL A 99 -10.47 -2.50 -9.23
N CYS A 100 -11.72 -2.07 -9.26
CA CYS A 100 -12.74 -2.66 -10.11
C CYS A 100 -13.73 -1.64 -10.67
N ILE A 101 -14.49 -2.05 -11.69
CA ILE A 101 -15.80 -1.43 -11.95
C ILE A 101 -16.87 -2.18 -11.16
N LYS A 102 -17.53 -1.45 -10.25
CA LYS A 102 -18.68 -1.95 -9.49
C LYS A 102 -19.89 -2.10 -10.43
N PRO A 103 -20.61 -3.25 -10.40
CA PRO A 103 -21.80 -3.45 -11.23
C PRO A 103 -22.81 -2.31 -11.09
N GLY A 104 -23.35 -1.83 -12.22
CA GLY A 104 -24.32 -0.73 -12.25
C GLY A 104 -23.70 0.67 -12.11
N THR A 105 -22.37 0.78 -12.07
CA THR A 105 -21.64 2.07 -12.07
C THR A 105 -20.68 2.13 -13.25
N ALA A 106 -20.30 3.34 -13.67
CA ALA A 106 -19.22 3.56 -14.64
C ALA A 106 -17.87 3.86 -13.97
N ASP A 107 -17.88 4.11 -12.66
CA ASP A 107 -16.71 4.60 -11.93
C ASP A 107 -15.87 3.45 -11.35
N ALA A 108 -14.56 3.69 -11.27
CA ALA A 108 -13.62 2.79 -10.62
C ALA A 108 -13.70 2.90 -9.10
N HIS A 109 -13.76 1.75 -8.43
CA HIS A 109 -13.87 1.60 -6.98
C HIS A 109 -12.79 0.69 -6.43
N PHE A 110 -12.41 0.91 -5.16
CA PHE A 110 -11.64 -0.09 -4.42
C PHE A 110 -12.45 -1.37 -4.23
N LEU A 111 -11.77 -2.49 -4.00
CA LEU A 111 -12.39 -3.73 -3.54
C LEU A 111 -11.41 -4.60 -2.75
N HIS A 112 -11.95 -5.41 -1.86
CA HIS A 112 -11.27 -6.58 -1.30
C HIS A 112 -12.34 -7.50 -0.69
N GLY A 113 -12.80 -8.51 -1.43
CA GLY A 113 -13.94 -9.37 -1.05
C GLY A 113 -15.31 -8.68 -0.93
N LEU A 114 -15.35 -7.35 -0.76
CA LEU A 114 -16.49 -6.45 -0.93
C LEU A 114 -16.08 -5.21 -1.75
N TYR A 115 -17.06 -4.45 -2.23
CA TYR A 115 -16.82 -3.18 -2.93
C TYR A 115 -16.53 -2.04 -1.95
N GLY A 116 -15.56 -1.19 -2.26
CA GLY A 116 -15.17 -0.02 -1.47
C GLY A 116 -15.59 1.31 -2.11
N SER A 117 -14.92 2.39 -1.69
CA SER A 117 -15.19 3.75 -2.16
C SER A 117 -14.71 4.01 -3.59
N ASN A 118 -15.26 5.05 -4.21
CA ASN A 118 -14.78 5.59 -5.48
C ASN A 118 -13.31 6.03 -5.37
N ILE A 119 -12.49 5.60 -6.32
CA ILE A 119 -11.03 5.77 -6.27
C ILE A 119 -10.62 7.22 -6.41
N LEU A 120 -11.13 7.92 -7.41
CA LEU A 120 -10.74 9.31 -7.67
C LEU A 120 -11.17 10.23 -6.53
N THR A 121 -12.31 9.94 -5.90
CA THR A 121 -12.77 10.64 -4.70
C THR A 121 -11.80 10.41 -3.54
N ALA A 122 -11.44 9.16 -3.23
CA ALA A 122 -10.50 8.87 -2.15
C ALA A 122 -9.08 9.43 -2.41
N LEU A 123 -8.62 9.39 -3.66
CA LEU A 123 -7.33 9.96 -4.06
C LEU A 123 -7.33 11.50 -4.08
N SER A 124 -8.50 12.16 -4.02
CA SER A 124 -8.54 13.61 -3.82
C SER A 124 -7.99 14.02 -2.46
N GLU A 125 -8.21 13.21 -1.41
CA GLU A 125 -7.62 13.41 -0.07
C GLU A 125 -6.09 13.34 -0.14
N VAL A 126 -5.57 12.44 -1.00
CA VAL A 126 -4.14 12.27 -1.24
C VAL A 126 -3.54 13.51 -1.89
N ASN A 127 -4.20 14.03 -2.93
CA ASN A 127 -3.75 15.24 -3.62
C ASN A 127 -3.78 16.46 -2.68
N GLU A 128 -4.83 16.58 -1.86
CA GLU A 128 -4.92 17.62 -0.83
C GLU A 128 -3.78 17.51 0.19
N PHE A 129 -3.48 16.30 0.68
CA PHE A 129 -2.38 16.06 1.60
C PHE A 129 -1.03 16.53 1.01
N LEU A 130 -0.72 16.14 -0.23
CA LEU A 130 0.55 16.49 -0.88
C LEU A 130 0.67 18.00 -1.13
N SER A 131 -0.44 18.69 -1.41
CA SER A 131 -0.46 20.15 -1.55
C SER A 131 -0.05 20.88 -0.27
N LYS A 132 -0.34 20.30 0.91
CA LYS A 132 0.01 20.85 2.23
C LYS A 132 1.37 20.38 2.74
N ASN A 133 1.88 19.27 2.22
CA ASN A 133 3.11 18.61 2.66
C ASN A 133 4.09 18.47 1.48
N ILE A 134 4.57 19.60 0.98
CA ILE A 134 5.32 19.72 -0.29
C ILE A 134 6.66 18.97 -0.35
N LYS A 135 7.12 18.40 0.76
CA LYS A 135 8.34 17.58 0.83
C LYS A 135 8.04 16.08 0.94
N GLU A 136 6.78 15.68 0.94
CA GLU A 136 6.40 14.28 1.00
C GLU A 136 6.29 13.70 -0.41
N PHE A 137 6.72 12.45 -0.53
CA PHE A 137 6.68 11.68 -1.77
C PHE A 137 5.80 10.44 -1.58
N LEU A 138 4.99 10.08 -2.57
CA LEU A 138 4.03 8.99 -2.49
C LEU A 138 4.16 8.01 -3.64
N ILE A 139 4.06 6.72 -3.32
CA ILE A 139 3.92 5.64 -4.28
C ILE A 139 2.48 5.11 -4.25
N LEU A 140 1.83 5.09 -5.42
CA LEU A 140 0.54 4.45 -5.62
C LEU A 140 0.75 3.23 -6.52
N ASP A 141 0.46 2.04 -6.00
CA ASP A 141 0.61 0.79 -6.74
C ASP A 141 -0.77 0.23 -7.09
N PHE A 142 -1.20 0.47 -8.33
CA PHE A 142 -2.40 -0.12 -8.89
C PHE A 142 -2.08 -1.55 -9.35
N ASN A 143 -2.10 -2.46 -8.38
CA ASN A 143 -1.52 -3.78 -8.50
C ASN A 143 -2.50 -4.80 -9.11
N HIS A 144 -3.79 -4.69 -8.80
CA HIS A 144 -4.81 -5.60 -9.33
C HIS A 144 -6.05 -4.88 -9.86
N PHE A 145 -6.51 -5.31 -11.03
CA PHE A 145 -7.72 -4.81 -11.68
C PHE A 145 -8.72 -5.94 -11.88
N TYR A 146 -10.00 -5.65 -11.66
CA TYR A 146 -11.08 -6.63 -11.80
C TYR A 146 -12.26 -6.02 -12.54
N ASN A 147 -12.82 -6.78 -13.48
CA ASN A 147 -14.00 -6.35 -14.24
C ASN A 147 -13.82 -4.97 -14.91
N MET A 148 -12.63 -4.74 -15.48
CA MET A 148 -12.30 -3.52 -16.22
C MET A 148 -11.98 -3.89 -17.66
N ASP A 149 -12.58 -3.18 -18.61
CA ASP A 149 -12.18 -3.26 -20.01
C ASP A 149 -11.25 -2.09 -20.37
N ALA A 150 -10.78 -2.06 -21.63
CA ALA A 150 -9.89 -1.03 -22.11
C ALA A 150 -10.46 0.40 -21.98
N ILE A 151 -11.78 0.59 -22.04
CA ILE A 151 -12.43 1.89 -21.87
C ILE A 151 -12.36 2.29 -20.40
N CYS A 152 -12.67 1.37 -19.49
CA CYS A 152 -12.57 1.59 -18.04
C CYS A 152 -11.14 1.99 -17.64
N HIS A 153 -10.13 1.27 -18.13
CA HIS A 153 -8.73 1.60 -17.89
C HIS A 153 -8.37 3.00 -18.40
N LYS A 154 -8.74 3.32 -19.65
CA LYS A 154 -8.49 4.65 -20.24
C LYS A 154 -9.13 5.77 -19.44
N GLN A 155 -10.36 5.58 -18.95
CA GLN A 155 -11.05 6.55 -18.10
C GLN A 155 -10.30 6.75 -16.77
N LEU A 156 -9.90 5.67 -16.11
CA LEU A 156 -9.15 5.75 -14.86
C LEU A 156 -7.80 6.46 -15.06
N LEU A 157 -7.02 6.07 -16.07
CA LEU A 157 -5.73 6.69 -16.39
C LEU A 157 -5.88 8.19 -16.70
N THR A 158 -6.93 8.56 -17.42
CA THR A 158 -7.26 9.98 -17.69
C THR A 158 -7.60 10.73 -16.39
N GLY A 159 -8.41 10.12 -15.53
CA GLY A 159 -8.76 10.68 -14.22
C GLY A 159 -7.54 10.88 -13.32
N LEU A 160 -6.63 9.90 -13.26
CA LEU A 160 -5.38 10.00 -12.49
C LEU A 160 -4.48 11.12 -13.01
N LYS A 161 -4.34 11.24 -14.34
CA LYS A 161 -3.59 12.34 -14.97
C LYS A 161 -4.20 13.70 -14.66
N HIS A 162 -5.52 13.81 -14.70
CA HIS A 162 -6.20 15.06 -14.36
C HIS A 162 -6.01 15.42 -12.87
N LEU A 163 -6.12 14.43 -11.99
CA LEU A 163 -6.04 14.62 -10.54
C LEU A 163 -4.64 15.05 -10.08
N PHE A 164 -3.60 14.35 -10.52
CA PHE A 164 -2.23 14.60 -10.06
C PHE A 164 -1.43 15.54 -10.95
N GLY A 165 -1.75 15.60 -12.26
CA GLY A 165 -1.14 16.54 -13.21
C GLY A 165 0.39 16.52 -13.18
N ALA A 166 0.98 17.70 -13.03
CA ALA A 166 2.44 17.89 -12.95
C ALA A 166 3.09 17.26 -11.70
N SER A 167 2.30 16.76 -10.76
CA SER A 167 2.82 16.03 -9.59
C SER A 167 3.25 14.60 -9.95
N LEU A 168 2.87 14.07 -11.11
CA LEU A 168 3.28 12.72 -11.53
C LEU A 168 4.76 12.68 -11.91
N ILE A 169 5.48 11.65 -11.44
CA ILE A 169 6.84 11.35 -11.88
C ILE A 169 6.76 10.44 -13.11
N PRO A 170 7.10 10.93 -14.31
CA PRO A 170 7.10 10.09 -15.50
C PRO A 170 8.30 9.13 -15.51
N VAL A 171 8.17 8.06 -16.29
CA VAL A 171 9.26 7.21 -16.74
C VAL A 171 10.18 8.04 -17.63
N ASP A 172 11.25 8.58 -17.04
CA ASP A 172 12.32 9.27 -17.76
C ASP A 172 13.66 8.56 -17.53
N VAL A 173 14.41 8.36 -18.62
CA VAL A 173 15.77 7.83 -18.60
C VAL A 173 16.70 8.74 -17.79
N SER A 174 16.38 10.04 -17.68
CA SER A 174 17.14 11.01 -16.86
C SER A 174 16.91 10.88 -15.35
N MET A 175 15.84 10.19 -14.93
CA MET A 175 15.53 9.84 -13.55
C MET A 175 15.41 8.32 -13.43
N SER A 176 16.54 7.64 -13.64
CA SER A 176 16.63 6.23 -13.26
C SER A 176 16.21 6.04 -11.79
N PRO A 177 15.69 4.86 -11.38
CA PRO A 177 15.34 4.59 -9.99
C PRO A 177 16.48 4.91 -8.99
N TRP A 178 17.74 4.79 -9.44
CA TRP A 178 18.94 5.15 -8.69
C TRP A 178 19.14 6.65 -8.45
N GLN A 179 18.62 7.50 -9.33
CA GLN A 179 18.75 8.96 -9.22
C GLN A 179 17.52 9.60 -8.56
N MET A 180 16.49 8.79 -8.29
CA MET A 180 15.28 9.20 -7.62
C MET A 180 15.56 9.34 -6.12
N THR A 181 15.98 10.54 -5.71
CA THR A 181 16.23 10.92 -4.31
C THR A 181 15.20 11.97 -3.88
N LEU A 182 14.96 12.11 -2.58
CA LEU A 182 14.07 13.15 -2.06
C LEU A 182 14.57 14.55 -2.47
N GLU A 183 15.86 14.81 -2.36
CA GLU A 183 16.45 16.10 -2.71
C GLU A 183 16.22 16.48 -4.19
N ASN A 184 16.36 15.51 -5.10
CA ASN A 184 16.13 15.75 -6.53
C ASN A 184 14.64 15.96 -6.83
N ILE A 185 13.76 15.17 -6.22
CA ILE A 185 12.32 15.32 -6.37
C ILE A 185 11.85 16.70 -5.89
N TRP A 186 12.35 17.18 -4.75
CA TRP A 186 11.96 18.47 -4.17
C TRP A 186 12.31 19.68 -5.02
N LYS A 187 13.29 19.57 -5.93
CA LYS A 187 13.64 20.61 -6.92
C LYS A 187 12.61 20.76 -8.03
N THR A 188 11.63 19.86 -8.10
CA THR A 188 10.57 19.81 -9.12
C THR A 188 9.19 19.97 -8.48
N GLN A 189 8.13 19.91 -9.29
CA GLN A 189 6.74 19.81 -8.80
C GLN A 189 6.28 18.37 -8.57
N MET A 190 7.08 17.37 -8.97
CA MET A 190 6.66 15.97 -8.97
C MET A 190 6.70 15.37 -7.56
N ARG A 191 5.70 14.59 -7.17
CA ARG A 191 5.56 14.00 -5.82
C ARG A 191 4.95 12.60 -5.82
N VAL A 192 4.36 12.17 -6.93
CA VAL A 192 3.56 10.94 -7.01
C VAL A 192 4.15 10.01 -8.06
N LEU A 193 4.52 8.81 -7.63
CA LEU A 193 4.91 7.71 -8.50
C LEU A 193 3.74 6.73 -8.59
N ILE A 194 3.26 6.47 -9.81
CA ILE A 194 2.16 5.51 -10.01
C ILE A 194 2.68 4.30 -10.77
N PHE A 195 2.59 3.13 -10.14
CA PHE A 195 2.71 1.84 -10.82
C PHE A 195 1.33 1.38 -11.28
N TYR A 196 1.23 0.90 -12.52
CA TYR A 196 -0.04 0.49 -13.11
C TYR A 196 0.10 -0.88 -13.79
N ASN A 197 -0.42 -1.91 -13.15
CA ASN A 197 -0.24 -3.31 -13.57
C ASN A 197 -1.23 -3.76 -14.66
N ASP A 198 -1.29 -3.04 -15.77
CA ASP A 198 -2.07 -3.39 -16.95
C ASP A 198 -1.47 -2.73 -18.22
N GLU A 199 -1.57 -3.42 -19.36
CA GLU A 199 -0.97 -3.01 -20.64
C GLU A 199 -1.57 -1.70 -21.20
N SER A 200 -2.75 -1.29 -20.75
CA SER A 200 -3.36 -0.01 -21.12
C SER A 200 -2.47 1.20 -20.77
N SER A 201 -1.53 1.06 -19.83
CA SER A 201 -0.57 2.09 -19.46
C SER A 201 0.72 2.11 -20.30
N ALA A 202 0.97 1.09 -21.14
CA ALA A 202 2.28 0.84 -21.75
C ALA A 202 2.85 2.00 -22.61
N ASN A 203 1.98 2.81 -23.22
CA ASN A 203 2.37 3.96 -24.04
C ASN A 203 2.28 5.31 -23.30
N MET A 204 2.06 5.28 -21.99
CA MET A 204 1.85 6.46 -21.16
C MET A 204 3.02 6.61 -20.20
N LYS A 205 3.90 7.58 -20.48
CA LYS A 205 5.11 7.79 -19.68
C LYS A 205 4.82 8.16 -18.23
N GLU A 206 3.63 8.66 -17.91
CA GLU A 206 3.27 9.01 -16.53
C GLU A 206 3.06 7.80 -15.60
N PHE A 207 2.99 6.58 -16.14
CA PHE A 207 2.68 5.37 -15.39
C PHE A 207 3.80 4.34 -15.53
N TRP A 208 4.28 3.87 -14.39
CA TRP A 208 5.39 2.95 -14.30
C TRP A 208 4.93 1.50 -14.42
N PRO A 209 5.71 0.65 -15.09
CA PRO A 209 5.39 -0.76 -15.19
C PRO A 209 5.63 -1.48 -13.86
N ASN A 210 4.75 -2.42 -13.52
CA ASN A 210 4.77 -3.12 -12.23
C ASN A 210 6.05 -3.97 -11.99
N PHE A 211 6.74 -4.42 -13.04
CA PHE A 211 8.00 -5.18 -12.88
C PHE A 211 9.12 -4.40 -12.17
N SER A 212 9.00 -3.06 -12.09
CA SER A 212 9.95 -2.18 -11.37
C SER A 212 9.63 -2.04 -9.87
N ILE A 213 8.61 -2.75 -9.37
CA ILE A 213 8.23 -2.81 -7.95
C ILE A 213 7.79 -4.23 -7.53
N PRO A 214 8.69 -5.23 -7.52
CA PRO A 214 8.31 -6.58 -7.10
C PRO A 214 7.68 -6.60 -5.69
N SER A 215 6.53 -7.27 -5.59
CA SER A 215 5.75 -7.43 -4.35
C SER A 215 5.37 -8.89 -4.13
N PRO A 216 6.32 -9.77 -3.78
CA PRO A 216 6.06 -11.18 -3.63
C PRO A 216 5.19 -11.47 -2.40
N TRP A 217 4.16 -12.28 -2.60
CA TRP A 217 3.13 -12.57 -1.61
C TRP A 217 3.19 -14.02 -1.13
N PRO A 218 3.39 -14.28 0.19
CA PRO A 218 3.50 -15.64 0.72
C PRO A 218 2.18 -16.42 0.75
N ASN A 219 1.03 -15.73 0.69
CA ASN A 219 -0.32 -16.32 0.73
C ASN A 219 -0.48 -17.41 1.82
N THR A 220 -0.25 -17.05 3.08
CA THR A 220 -0.26 -17.97 4.23
C THR A 220 -0.89 -17.32 5.47
N ASP A 221 -1.46 -18.14 6.35
CA ASP A 221 -1.96 -17.75 7.68
C ASP A 221 -0.99 -18.10 8.83
N ASP A 222 0.17 -18.70 8.52
CA ASP A 222 1.20 -19.08 9.48
C ASP A 222 2.34 -18.04 9.53
N PRO A 223 2.57 -17.36 10.67
CA PRO A 223 3.66 -16.40 10.85
C PRO A 223 5.06 -16.99 10.59
N ARG A 224 5.27 -18.29 10.82
CA ARG A 224 6.56 -18.93 10.57
C ARG A 224 6.82 -19.04 9.08
N VAL A 225 5.82 -19.47 8.31
CA VAL A 225 5.90 -19.54 6.84
C VAL A 225 6.09 -18.15 6.25
N LEU A 226 5.44 -17.12 6.82
CA LEU A 226 5.69 -15.73 6.46
C LEU A 226 7.17 -15.36 6.63
N VAL A 227 7.75 -15.58 7.81
CA VAL A 227 9.17 -15.24 8.08
C VAL A 227 10.12 -16.05 7.21
N GLU A 228 9.89 -17.36 7.03
CA GLU A 228 10.70 -18.21 6.14
C GLU A 228 10.67 -17.70 4.68
N PHE A 229 9.49 -17.29 4.20
CA PHE A 229 9.33 -16.71 2.88
C PHE A 229 10.09 -15.38 2.74
N LEU A 230 9.94 -14.48 3.71
CA LEU A 230 10.63 -13.19 3.72
C LEU A 230 12.15 -13.38 3.76
N GLU A 231 12.65 -14.27 4.62
CA GLU A 231 14.09 -14.54 4.74
C GLU A 231 14.67 -15.17 3.47
N LYS A 232 13.95 -16.10 2.85
CA LYS A 232 14.35 -16.70 1.57
C LYS A 232 14.48 -15.64 0.47
N ASN A 233 13.53 -14.71 0.39
CA ASN A 233 13.57 -13.62 -0.59
C ASN A 233 14.70 -12.62 -0.29
N TYR A 234 14.95 -12.32 0.98
CA TYR A 234 16.02 -11.42 1.42
C TYR A 234 17.40 -11.98 1.13
N THR A 235 17.64 -13.26 1.44
CA THR A 235 18.93 -13.93 1.25
C THR A 235 19.18 -14.34 -0.20
N GLY A 236 18.13 -14.60 -0.97
CA GLY A 236 18.22 -15.12 -2.34
C GLY A 236 18.82 -14.17 -3.37
N LYS A 237 19.03 -12.88 -3.04
CA LYS A 237 19.55 -11.85 -3.97
C LYS A 237 18.85 -11.80 -5.33
N ASN A 238 17.57 -12.15 -5.39
CA ASN A 238 16.78 -12.16 -6.62
C ASN A 238 16.44 -10.75 -7.14
N ARG A 239 17.01 -9.70 -6.54
CA ARG A 239 16.77 -8.30 -6.91
C ARG A 239 17.85 -7.86 -7.89
N ASN A 240 17.42 -7.31 -9.02
CA ASN A 240 18.32 -6.67 -9.95
C ASN A 240 18.97 -5.47 -9.28
N ASN A 241 20.27 -5.27 -9.49
CA ASN A 241 20.96 -4.06 -9.04
C ASN A 241 20.66 -2.88 -9.98
N ASN A 242 19.39 -2.70 -10.34
CA ASN A 242 18.89 -1.68 -11.25
C ASN A 242 18.08 -0.59 -10.51
N GLY A 243 18.02 -0.68 -9.18
CA GLY A 243 17.43 0.36 -8.33
C GLY A 243 15.92 0.20 -8.13
N ASP A 244 15.37 -0.95 -8.55
CA ASP A 244 13.95 -1.29 -8.45
C ASP A 244 13.46 -1.17 -6.99
N PHE A 245 12.26 -0.62 -6.84
CA PHE A 245 11.55 -0.66 -5.57
C PHE A 245 11.24 -2.11 -5.20
N TYR A 246 11.00 -2.38 -3.92
CA TYR A 246 10.64 -3.72 -3.49
C TYR A 246 9.76 -3.67 -2.26
N VAL A 247 8.70 -4.46 -2.30
CA VAL A 247 7.66 -4.48 -1.27
C VAL A 247 7.78 -5.74 -0.45
N TRP A 248 8.07 -5.56 0.84
CA TRP A 248 8.10 -6.61 1.84
C TRP A 248 6.73 -6.73 2.49
N GLN A 249 6.00 -7.80 2.16
CA GLN A 249 4.64 -8.02 2.65
C GLN A 249 4.61 -8.66 4.03
N GLY A 250 4.35 -7.85 5.06
CA GLY A 250 4.18 -8.26 6.46
C GLY A 250 2.74 -8.64 6.82
N VAL A 251 2.03 -9.31 5.92
CA VAL A 251 0.61 -9.67 6.07
C VAL A 251 0.40 -11.18 6.12
N LEU A 252 -0.69 -11.60 6.75
CA LEU A 252 -1.16 -12.99 6.73
C LEU A 252 -2.49 -13.07 6.00
N THR A 253 -2.63 -14.08 5.15
CA THR A 253 -3.82 -14.29 4.33
C THR A 253 -4.72 -15.34 4.97
N PRO A 254 -5.95 -14.97 5.37
CA PRO A 254 -6.86 -15.93 5.97
C PRO A 254 -7.35 -16.95 4.93
N GLY A 255 -7.03 -18.22 5.13
CA GLY A 255 -7.67 -19.31 4.40
C GLY A 255 -9.14 -19.49 4.83
N ALA A 256 -9.96 -20.10 3.97
CA ALA A 256 -11.38 -20.35 4.27
C ALA A 256 -11.59 -21.12 5.59
N LYS A 257 -10.68 -22.05 5.94
CA LYS A 257 -10.73 -22.79 7.21
C LYS A 257 -10.57 -21.87 8.43
N VAL A 258 -9.65 -20.91 8.37
CA VAL A 258 -9.44 -19.93 9.44
C VAL A 258 -10.67 -19.05 9.61
N ILE A 259 -11.24 -18.56 8.51
CA ILE A 259 -12.47 -17.76 8.54
C ILE A 259 -13.62 -18.55 9.17
N MET A 260 -13.83 -19.80 8.73
CA MET A 260 -14.89 -20.68 9.24
C MET A 260 -14.73 -21.04 10.72
N ALA A 261 -13.49 -21.16 11.20
CA ALA A 261 -13.21 -21.42 12.61
C ALA A 261 -13.40 -20.17 13.50
N ASN A 262 -13.38 -18.96 12.90
CA ASN A 262 -13.38 -17.69 13.62
C ASN A 262 -14.49 -16.75 13.11
N LEU A 263 -15.73 -17.26 13.00
CA LEU A 263 -16.85 -16.49 12.47
C LEU A 263 -17.14 -15.20 13.24
N TRP A 264 -16.87 -15.17 14.55
CA TRP A 264 -17.06 -13.99 15.40
C TRP A 264 -15.85 -13.06 15.44
N GLY A 265 -14.73 -13.50 14.85
CA GLY A 265 -13.49 -12.73 14.76
C GLY A 265 -13.45 -11.84 13.51
N SER A 266 -12.28 -11.24 13.33
CA SER A 266 -11.92 -10.37 12.22
C SER A 266 -10.47 -10.63 11.80
N LEU A 267 -10.09 -10.14 10.62
CA LEU A 267 -8.67 -10.11 10.23
C LEU A 267 -7.85 -9.36 11.28
N ARG A 268 -8.36 -8.19 11.70
CA ARG A 268 -7.79 -7.27 12.68
C ARG A 268 -7.42 -7.95 13.99
N ASP A 269 -8.31 -8.74 14.56
CA ASP A 269 -8.11 -9.27 15.91
C ASP A 269 -7.42 -10.64 15.89
N SER A 270 -7.51 -11.36 14.76
CA SER A 270 -7.04 -12.75 14.67
C SER A 270 -5.63 -12.88 14.08
N LEU A 271 -5.35 -12.14 13.00
CA LEU A 271 -4.11 -12.31 12.23
C LEU A 271 -3.15 -11.13 12.36
N VAL A 272 -3.64 -9.89 12.45
CA VAL A 272 -2.78 -8.70 12.50
C VAL A 272 -1.77 -8.74 13.66
N PRO A 273 -2.13 -9.05 14.92
CA PRO A 273 -1.15 -9.08 16.00
C PRO A 273 -0.05 -10.12 15.79
N ARG A 274 -0.38 -11.21 15.09
CA ARG A 274 0.57 -12.30 14.77
C ARG A 274 1.47 -11.91 13.59
N ALA A 275 0.89 -11.31 12.56
CA ALA A 275 1.59 -10.82 11.37
C ALA A 275 2.56 -9.69 11.74
N SER A 276 2.05 -8.63 12.38
CA SER A 276 2.85 -7.47 12.79
C SER A 276 3.99 -7.89 13.71
N ARG A 277 3.75 -8.74 14.70
CA ARG A 277 4.81 -9.22 15.58
C ARG A 277 5.91 -9.96 14.81
N ALA A 278 5.54 -10.96 14.01
CA ALA A 278 6.52 -11.76 13.26
C ALA A 278 7.29 -10.92 12.24
N PHE A 279 6.61 -10.02 11.54
CA PHE A 279 7.24 -9.13 10.56
C PHE A 279 8.18 -8.12 11.21
N LEU A 280 7.75 -7.47 12.30
CA LEU A 280 8.56 -6.48 13.00
C LEU A 280 9.78 -7.11 13.70
N GLU A 281 9.63 -8.30 14.27
CA GLU A 281 10.76 -9.09 14.79
C GLU A 281 11.76 -9.43 13.68
N TRP A 282 11.27 -9.83 12.50
CA TRP A 282 12.12 -10.15 11.36
C TRP A 282 12.86 -8.93 10.78
N VAL A 283 12.18 -7.79 10.66
CA VAL A 283 12.74 -6.60 10.01
C VAL A 283 13.70 -5.82 10.91
N ALA A 284 13.60 -5.96 12.24
CA ALA A 284 14.38 -5.17 13.21
C ALA A 284 15.91 -5.28 13.05
N GLY A 285 16.41 -6.40 12.51
CA GLY A 285 17.83 -6.64 12.25
C GLY A 285 18.26 -6.42 10.81
N LYS A 286 17.43 -5.78 9.98
CA LYS A 286 17.66 -5.59 8.54
C LYS A 286 17.91 -4.12 8.23
N GLU A 287 18.67 -3.87 7.18
CA GLU A 287 19.06 -2.52 6.79
C GLU A 287 18.40 -2.10 5.48
N PRO A 288 17.92 -0.84 5.39
CA PRO A 288 17.48 -0.30 4.13
C PRO A 288 18.65 -0.16 3.16
N SER A 289 18.50 -0.73 1.96
CA SER A 289 19.51 -0.67 0.90
C SER A 289 18.90 -1.18 -0.40
N PRO A 290 19.58 -1.02 -1.56
CA PRO A 290 19.04 -1.49 -2.84
C PRO A 290 18.75 -2.99 -2.89
N GLN A 291 19.44 -3.76 -2.06
CA GLN A 291 19.29 -5.21 -1.96
C GLN A 291 18.66 -5.63 -0.62
N GLY A 292 18.35 -4.68 0.26
CA GLY A 292 17.84 -4.89 1.60
C GLY A 292 16.38 -4.49 1.74
N ILE A 293 16.06 -3.78 2.83
CA ILE A 293 14.69 -3.31 3.08
C ILE A 293 14.36 -2.07 2.24
N ASN A 294 13.12 -1.98 1.78
CA ASN A 294 12.59 -0.78 1.15
C ASN A 294 11.15 -0.53 1.62
N ILE A 295 10.13 -0.88 0.84
CA ILE A 295 8.74 -0.70 1.25
C ILE A 295 8.33 -1.83 2.19
N CYS A 296 7.79 -1.49 3.36
CA CYS A 296 7.26 -2.45 4.33
C CYS A 296 5.74 -2.33 4.37
N LEU A 297 5.04 -3.38 3.94
CA LEU A 297 3.60 -3.41 3.77
C LEU A 297 2.92 -4.13 4.93
N GLY A 298 1.84 -3.57 5.49
CA GLY A 298 1.07 -4.19 6.56
C GLY A 298 -0.44 -3.91 6.53
N ASP A 299 -1.17 -4.69 7.32
CA ASP A 299 -2.59 -4.47 7.63
C ASP A 299 -2.73 -3.67 8.94
N PHE A 300 -3.76 -2.82 9.03
CA PHE A 300 -4.05 -1.94 10.18
C PHE A 300 -2.81 -1.23 10.71
N VAL A 301 -2.12 -0.53 9.80
CA VAL A 301 -0.77 0.02 9.98
C VAL A 301 -0.58 1.00 11.15
N HIS A 302 -1.66 1.51 11.73
CA HIS A 302 -1.62 2.36 12.92
C HIS A 302 -1.49 1.57 14.24
N LEU A 303 -1.60 0.24 14.20
CA LEU A 303 -1.46 -0.65 15.34
C LEU A 303 -0.03 -1.16 15.51
N HIS A 304 0.26 -1.70 16.70
CA HIS A 304 1.47 -2.47 17.02
C HIS A 304 2.79 -1.76 16.70
N ASP A 305 2.81 -0.42 16.74
CA ASP A 305 4.00 0.38 16.40
C ASP A 305 4.58 0.08 15.02
N PHE A 306 3.75 -0.36 14.05
CA PHE A 306 4.23 -0.73 12.72
C PHE A 306 4.96 0.43 12.03
N ILE A 307 4.29 1.58 11.87
CA ILE A 307 4.88 2.78 11.23
C ILE A 307 6.17 3.24 11.93
N PRO A 308 6.19 3.51 13.25
CA PRO A 308 7.41 3.96 13.90
C PRO A 308 8.54 2.91 13.85
N SER A 309 8.22 1.61 13.85
CA SER A 309 9.24 0.56 13.72
C SER A 309 9.88 0.54 12.34
N VAL A 310 9.09 0.70 11.27
CA VAL A 310 9.62 0.79 9.90
C VAL A 310 10.45 2.07 9.74
N LEU A 311 9.98 3.22 10.23
CA LEU A 311 10.70 4.49 10.08
C LEU A 311 12.05 4.50 10.81
N ARG A 312 12.16 3.86 11.98
CA ARG A 312 13.44 3.72 12.72
C ARG A 312 14.52 2.96 11.95
N LEU A 313 14.15 2.15 10.95
CA LEU A 313 15.16 1.48 10.11
C LEU A 313 16.00 2.49 9.32
N ASN A 314 15.46 3.68 9.04
CA ASN A 314 16.21 4.74 8.36
C ASN A 314 17.36 5.29 9.21
N ASP A 315 17.32 5.13 10.54
CA ASP A 315 18.41 5.55 11.44
C ASP A 315 19.68 4.70 11.25
N ASN A 316 19.55 3.51 10.65
CA ASN A 316 20.65 2.59 10.38
C ASN A 316 21.30 2.81 9.01
N ILE A 317 20.75 3.70 8.17
CA ILE A 317 21.31 3.97 6.85
C ILE A 317 22.62 4.73 7.02
N GLN A 318 23.72 4.11 6.59
CA GLN A 318 25.00 4.79 6.41
C GLN A 318 24.97 5.51 5.05
N PRO A 319 25.03 6.85 5.01
CA PRO A 319 24.98 7.62 3.77
C PRO A 319 26.19 7.37 2.85
#